data_AF-A0A1Y5F9F0-F1
#
_entry.id   AF-A0A1Y5F9F0-F1
#
_cell.length_a   1.000
_cell.length_b   1.000
_cell.length_c   1.000
_cell.angle_alpha   90.00
_cell.angle_beta   90.00
_cell.angle_gamma   90.00
#
_symmetry.space_group_name_H-M   'P 1'
#
loop_
_entity.id
_entity.type
_entity.pdbx_description
1 polymer ?
#
loop_
_entity_poly.entity_id
_entity_poly.type
_entity_poly.pdbx_seq_one_letter_code
_entity_poly.pdbx_strand_id
1 'polypeptide(L)'
;MSGKNFDNSFLKKQKEALLHLKTSILNHMRTHSIDDLQPDRDEVVEEVDQSQISMSQQMSMELRERELKRLHEVEEALYRIDEGIYGLCEESGEPIGKKRLEKLPWVRLSIEAQEEEERHLRAA
;
A
#
# COMPACT_ATOMS: atom_id res chain seq x y z
N MET A 1 -12.12 16.20 -19.63
CA MET A 1 -10.87 15.75 -18.98
C MET A 1 -10.58 14.37 -19.52
N SER A 2 -9.65 14.25 -20.47
CA SER A 2 -9.39 12.99 -21.18
C SER A 2 -8.27 12.26 -20.47
N GLY A 3 -8.61 11.22 -19.70
CA GLY A 3 -7.63 10.28 -19.17
C GLY A 3 -6.77 9.73 -20.30
N LYS A 4 -5.48 9.46 -20.04
CA LYS A 4 -4.68 8.69 -20.99
C LYS A 4 -5.39 7.36 -21.18
N ASN A 5 -5.95 7.14 -22.37
CA ASN A 5 -6.50 5.84 -22.76
C ASN A 5 -5.35 4.87 -22.92
N PHE A 6 -5.00 4.18 -21.84
CA PHE A 6 -4.15 3.01 -21.94
C PHE A 6 -4.86 1.94 -22.78
N ASP A 7 -4.06 1.14 -23.49
CA ASP A 7 -4.60 0.01 -24.24
C ASP A 7 -5.23 -1.03 -23.29
N ASN A 8 -6.28 -1.71 -23.76
CA ASN A 8 -7.01 -2.69 -22.95
C ASN A 8 -6.10 -3.84 -22.46
N SER A 9 -5.08 -4.19 -23.24
CA SER A 9 -4.07 -5.19 -22.83
C SER A 9 -3.27 -4.73 -21.62
N PHE A 10 -2.83 -3.46 -21.62
CA PHE A 10 -2.19 -2.85 -20.46
C PHE A 10 -3.11 -2.83 -19.24
N LEU A 11 -4.34 -2.32 -19.36
CA LEU A 11 -5.27 -2.26 -18.23
C LEU A 11 -5.53 -3.64 -17.61
N LYS A 12 -5.70 -4.66 -18.46
CA LYS A 12 -5.84 -6.05 -18.00
C LYS A 12 -4.62 -6.52 -17.19
N LYS A 13 -3.41 -6.28 -17.71
CA LYS A 13 -2.16 -6.63 -17.01
C LYS A 13 -2.04 -5.91 -15.66
N GLN A 14 -2.40 -4.64 -15.61
CA GLN A 14 -2.37 -3.87 -14.36
C GLN A 14 -3.40 -4.39 -13.35
N LYS A 15 -4.61 -4.71 -13.81
CA LYS A 15 -5.66 -5.31 -12.96
C LYS A 15 -5.20 -6.65 -12.38
N GLU A 16 -4.60 -7.52 -13.20
CA GLU A 16 -4.03 -8.80 -12.73
C GLU A 16 -2.93 -8.59 -11.68
N ALA A 17 -2.01 -7.63 -11.91
CA ALA A 17 -0.96 -7.31 -10.95
C ALA A 17 -1.52 -6.78 -9.62
N LEU A 18 -2.55 -5.91 -9.66
CA LEU A 18 -3.22 -5.39 -8.48
C LEU A 18 -3.96 -6.49 -7.69
N LEU A 19 -4.65 -7.41 -8.38
CA LEU A 19 -5.32 -8.54 -7.73
C LEU A 19 -4.33 -9.49 -7.06
N HIS A 20 -3.20 -9.76 -7.71
CA HIS A 20 -2.13 -10.55 -7.12
C HIS A 20 -1.56 -9.85 -5.88
N LEU A 21 -1.32 -8.54 -5.95
CA LEU A 21 -0.82 -7.76 -4.83
C LEU A 21 -1.81 -7.75 -3.66
N LYS A 22 -3.11 -7.50 -3.91
CA LYS A 22 -4.18 -7.57 -2.91
C LYS A 22 -4.19 -8.93 -2.20
N THR A 23 -4.12 -10.01 -2.98
CA THR A 23 -4.09 -11.38 -2.44
C THR A 23 -2.85 -11.63 -1.58
N SER A 24 -1.69 -11.15 -2.01
CA SER A 24 -0.43 -11.23 -1.25
C SER A 24 -0.53 -10.52 0.10
N ILE A 25 -1.05 -9.28 0.11
CA ILE A 25 -1.22 -8.48 1.35
C ILE A 25 -2.19 -9.19 2.30
N LEU A 26 -3.35 -9.62 1.83
CA LEU A 26 -4.33 -10.33 2.66
C LEU A 26 -3.78 -11.63 3.25
N ASN A 27 -2.98 -12.39 2.48
CA ASN A 27 -2.33 -13.59 2.97
C ASN A 27 -1.25 -13.30 4.01
N HIS A 28 -0.46 -12.24 3.81
CA HIS A 28 0.56 -11.81 4.76
C HIS A 28 -0.09 -11.40 6.09
N MET A 29 -1.09 -10.52 6.03
CA MET A 29 -1.85 -10.08 7.20
C MET A 29 -2.51 -11.24 7.96
N ARG A 30 -3.07 -12.23 7.25
CA ARG A 30 -3.66 -13.42 7.87
C ARG A 30 -2.63 -14.29 8.60
N THR A 31 -1.41 -14.38 8.07
CA THR A 31 -0.34 -15.20 8.64
C THR A 31 0.24 -14.54 9.90
N HIS A 32 0.50 -13.23 9.85
CA HIS A 32 1.08 -12.50 11.00
C HIS A 32 0.08 -12.20 12.12
N SER A 33 -1.22 -12.14 11.83
CA SER A 33 -2.25 -11.99 12.88
C SER A 33 -2.30 -13.18 13.85
N ILE A 34 -1.76 -14.34 13.47
CA ILE A 34 -1.75 -15.56 14.31
C ILE A 34 -0.56 -15.53 15.29
N ASP A 35 0.57 -14.98 14.87
CA ASP A 35 1.82 -14.93 15.64
C ASP A 35 1.73 -13.91 16.80
N ASP A 36 1.10 -12.75 16.55
CA ASP A 36 0.89 -11.70 17.57
C ASP A 36 -0.10 -12.10 18.69
N LEU A 37 -0.91 -13.15 18.48
CA LEU A 37 -1.96 -13.58 19.43
C LEU A 37 -1.48 -14.60 20.46
N GLN A 38 -0.26 -15.12 20.34
CA GLN A 38 0.31 -16.06 21.31
C GLN A 38 1.63 -15.53 21.88
N PRO A 39 1.57 -14.72 22.95
CA PRO A 39 2.71 -14.71 23.86
C PRO A 39 2.82 -16.13 24.42
N ASP A 40 3.98 -16.75 24.24
CA ASP A 40 4.30 -18.03 24.86
C ASP A 40 4.08 -17.87 26.37
N ARG A 41 2.95 -18.37 26.87
CA ARG A 41 2.48 -18.10 28.25
C ARG A 41 3.30 -18.83 29.31
N ASP A 42 4.27 -19.64 28.89
CA ASP A 42 5.04 -20.54 29.75
C ASP A 42 6.54 -20.17 29.85
N GLU A 43 7.02 -19.08 29.24
CA GLU A 43 8.35 -18.56 29.55
C GLU A 43 8.28 -17.61 30.75
N VAL A 44 8.87 -18.05 31.86
CA VAL A 44 9.08 -17.28 33.07
C VAL A 44 9.88 -16.03 32.71
N VAL A 45 9.19 -14.89 32.57
CA VAL A 45 9.78 -13.59 32.19
C VAL A 45 10.52 -12.98 33.38
N GLU A 46 11.51 -13.68 33.91
CA GLU A 46 12.51 -13.06 34.76
C GLU A 46 13.61 -12.53 33.83
N GLU A 47 13.60 -11.19 33.64
CA GLU A 47 14.64 -10.39 32.97
C GLU A 47 14.51 -10.12 31.45
N VAL A 48 13.35 -10.35 30.81
CA VAL A 48 13.07 -9.67 29.52
C VAL A 48 12.59 -8.26 29.82
N ASP A 49 13.35 -7.27 29.35
CA ASP A 49 13.01 -5.85 29.50
C ASP A 49 11.66 -5.56 28.82
N GLN A 50 10.69 -5.10 29.62
CA GLN A 50 9.36 -4.69 29.15
C GLN A 50 9.46 -3.67 28.00
N SER A 51 10.55 -2.90 27.95
CA SER A 51 10.84 -1.99 26.84
C SER A 51 10.94 -2.72 25.49
N GLN A 52 11.61 -3.88 25.44
CA GLN A 52 11.81 -4.67 24.22
C GLN A 52 10.49 -5.24 23.70
N ILE A 53 9.64 -5.74 24.59
CA ILE A 53 8.31 -6.26 24.24
C ILE A 53 7.45 -5.13 23.65
N SER A 54 7.41 -3.97 24.32
CA SER A 54 6.63 -2.82 23.85
C SER A 54 7.11 -2.28 22.49
N MET A 55 8.42 -2.26 22.26
CA MET A 55 9.02 -1.83 20.99
C MET A 55 8.65 -2.79 19.85
N SER A 56 8.72 -4.10 20.10
CA SER A 56 8.33 -5.13 19.12
C SER A 56 6.86 -5.00 18.72
N GLN A 57 5.97 -4.80 19.71
CA GLN A 57 4.55 -4.57 19.46
C GLN A 57 4.30 -3.30 18.64
N GLN A 58 4.98 -2.19 18.98
CA GLN A 58 4.88 -0.95 18.21
C GLN A 58 5.31 -1.15 16.75
N MET A 59 6.42 -1.84 16.52
CA MET A 59 6.90 -2.15 15.18
C MET A 59 5.90 -3.00 14.38
N SER A 60 5.27 -4.00 15.01
CA SER A 60 4.22 -4.80 14.38
C SER A 60 3.01 -3.94 13.98
N MET A 61 2.56 -3.05 14.88
CA MET A 61 1.45 -2.12 14.60
C MET A 61 1.76 -1.21 13.40
N GLU A 62 2.95 -0.58 13.36
CA GLU A 62 3.37 0.28 12.25
C GLU A 62 3.48 -0.47 10.91
N LEU A 63 3.92 -1.73 10.95
CA LEU A 63 3.92 -2.59 9.76
C LEU A 63 2.50 -2.82 9.26
N ARG A 64 1.59 -3.22 10.16
CA ARG A 64 0.18 -3.48 9.84
C ARG A 64 -0.53 -2.27 9.27
N GLU A 65 -0.29 -1.09 9.84
CA GLU A 65 -0.85 0.17 9.32
C GLU A 65 -0.39 0.45 7.89
N ARG A 66 0.90 0.21 7.58
CA ARG A 66 1.42 0.37 6.22
C ARG A 66 0.79 -0.63 5.24
N GLU A 67 0.56 -1.87 5.66
CA GLU A 67 -0.11 -2.87 4.84
C GLU A 67 -1.57 -2.52 4.56
N LEU A 68 -2.30 -2.06 5.57
CA LEU A 68 -3.68 -1.58 5.43
C LEU A 68 -3.77 -0.40 4.47
N LYS A 69 -2.87 0.58 4.61
CA LYS A 69 -2.79 1.71 3.69
C LYS A 69 -2.52 1.23 2.25
N ARG A 70 -1.58 0.31 2.07
CA ARG A 70 -1.28 -0.26 0.75
C ARG A 70 -2.47 -1.02 0.17
N LEU A 71 -3.19 -1.79 0.99
CA LEU A 71 -4.39 -2.49 0.56
C LEU A 71 -5.45 -1.51 0.05
N HIS A 72 -5.66 -0.42 0.78
CA HIS A 72 -6.58 0.64 0.36
C HIS A 72 -6.19 1.26 -0.98
N GLU A 73 -4.91 1.62 -1.17
CA GLU A 73 -4.39 2.14 -2.45
C GLU A 73 -4.61 1.15 -3.61
N VAL A 74 -4.47 -0.15 -3.36
CA VAL A 74 -4.70 -1.19 -4.36
C VAL A 74 -6.18 -1.31 -4.72
N GLU A 75 -7.07 -1.24 -3.75
CA GLU A 75 -8.52 -1.28 -3.97
C GLU A 75 -9.00 -0.04 -4.74
N GLU A 76 -8.49 1.13 -4.39
CA GLU A 76 -8.75 2.36 -5.12
C GLU A 76 -8.24 2.28 -6.56
N ALA A 77 -7.02 1.78 -6.80
CA ALA A 77 -6.50 1.61 -8.14
C ALA A 77 -7.37 0.65 -9.00
N LEU A 78 -7.89 -0.43 -8.40
CA LEU A 78 -8.83 -1.34 -9.07
C LEU A 78 -10.14 -0.63 -9.42
N TYR A 79 -10.72 0.12 -8.47
CA TYR A 79 -11.91 0.93 -8.70
C TYR A 79 -11.70 1.92 -9.85
N ARG A 80 -10.55 2.60 -9.88
CA ARG A 80 -10.20 3.56 -10.92
C ARG A 80 -10.02 2.93 -12.31
N ILE A 81 -9.61 1.66 -12.39
CA ILE A 81 -9.61 0.90 -13.65
C ILE A 81 -11.05 0.69 -14.12
N ASP A 82 -11.94 0.27 -13.21
CA ASP A 82 -13.34 -0.01 -13.54
C ASP A 82 -14.10 1.27 -13.95
N GLU A 83 -13.79 2.41 -13.33
CA GLU A 83 -14.32 3.73 -13.69
C GLU A 83 -13.66 4.36 -14.93
N GLY A 84 -12.60 3.75 -15.48
CA GLY A 84 -11.90 4.27 -16.65
C GLY A 84 -11.05 5.53 -16.41
N ILE A 85 -10.72 5.84 -15.16
CA ILE A 85 -9.90 7.00 -14.74
C ILE A 85 -8.50 6.62 -14.24
N TYR A 86 -8.10 5.37 -14.47
CA TYR A 86 -6.81 4.84 -14.06
C TYR A 86 -5.64 5.56 -14.74
N GLY A 87 -4.59 5.85 -13.96
CA GLY A 87 -3.39 6.54 -14.41
C GLY A 87 -3.54 8.04 -14.63
N LEU A 88 -4.55 8.66 -14.02
CA LEU A 88 -4.59 10.11 -13.77
C LEU A 88 -4.04 10.43 -12.37
N CYS A 89 -3.43 11.58 -12.18
CA CYS A 89 -3.05 12.05 -10.85
C CYS A 89 -4.32 12.54 -10.13
N GLU A 90 -4.49 12.15 -8.87
CA GLU A 90 -5.63 12.62 -8.07
C GLU A 90 -5.56 14.10 -7.71
N GLU A 91 -4.36 14.65 -7.54
CA GLU A 91 -4.18 16.06 -7.16
C GLU A 91 -4.17 16.98 -8.37
N SER A 92 -3.32 16.69 -9.36
CA SER A 92 -3.15 17.58 -10.52
C SER A 92 -4.08 17.25 -11.68
N GLY A 93 -4.72 16.07 -11.68
CA GLY A 93 -5.47 15.56 -12.83
C GLY A 93 -4.58 15.17 -14.02
N GLU A 94 -3.26 15.30 -13.91
CA GLU A 94 -2.33 15.03 -15.00
C GLU A 94 -2.06 13.53 -15.17
N PRO A 95 -1.74 13.05 -16.38
CA PRO A 95 -1.57 11.62 -16.57
C PRO A 95 -0.26 11.07 -16.00
N ILE A 96 -0.36 10.04 -15.17
CA ILE A 96 0.77 9.30 -14.59
C ILE A 96 1.53 8.56 -15.70
N GLY A 97 2.87 8.58 -15.63
CA GLY A 97 3.74 7.92 -16.61
C GLY A 97 3.54 6.40 -16.64
N LYS A 98 3.42 5.81 -17.84
CA LYS A 98 3.24 4.36 -18.04
C LYS A 98 4.30 3.53 -17.30
N LYS A 99 5.57 3.91 -17.40
CA LYS A 99 6.69 3.23 -16.70
C LYS A 99 6.55 3.23 -15.18
N ARG A 100 5.91 4.26 -14.59
CA ARG A 100 5.65 4.34 -13.15
C ARG A 100 4.56 3.36 -12.75
N LEU A 101 3.46 3.32 -13.52
CA LEU A 101 2.36 2.37 -13.32
C LEU A 101 2.82 0.92 -13.52
N GLU A 102 3.71 0.64 -14.48
CA GLU A 102 4.29 -0.70 -14.68
C GLU A 102 5.08 -1.20 -13.47
N LYS A 103 5.76 -0.29 -12.77
CA LYS A 103 6.52 -0.62 -11.54
C LYS A 103 5.63 -0.66 -10.30
N LEU A 104 4.72 0.30 -10.18
CA LEU A 104 3.88 0.54 -9.01
C LEU A 104 2.43 0.77 -9.47
N PRO A 105 1.65 -0.29 -9.72
CA PRO A 105 0.31 -0.18 -10.30
C PRO A 105 -0.73 0.49 -9.38
N TRP A 106 -0.44 0.65 -8.09
CA TRP A 106 -1.35 1.26 -7.11
C TRP A 106 -1.15 2.77 -6.92
N VAL A 107 -0.16 3.38 -7.59
CA VAL A 107 0.17 4.79 -7.36
C VAL A 107 -0.91 5.72 -7.89
N ARG A 108 -1.32 6.66 -7.04
CA ARG A 108 -2.39 7.62 -7.31
C ARG A 108 -1.92 9.02 -7.72
N LEU A 109 -0.65 9.34 -7.43
CA LEU A 109 -0.03 10.64 -7.71
C LEU A 109 1.02 10.56 -8.83
N SER A 110 1.14 11.68 -9.57
CA SER A 110 2.28 11.93 -10.45
C SER A 110 3.57 12.11 -9.62
N ILE A 111 4.72 12.19 -10.29
CA ILE A 111 6.00 12.37 -9.59
C ILE A 111 6.02 13.76 -8.93
N GLU A 112 5.56 14.76 -9.67
CA GLU A 112 5.49 16.15 -9.27
C GLU A 112 4.59 16.33 -8.04
N ALA A 113 3.38 15.75 -8.07
CA ALA A 113 2.46 15.79 -6.93
C ALA A 113 3.02 15.03 -5.71
N GLN A 114 3.68 13.88 -5.94
CA GLN A 114 4.34 13.14 -4.86
C GLN A 114 5.46 13.96 -4.19
N GLU A 115 6.27 14.67 -4.97
CA GLU A 115 7.34 15.52 -4.46
C GLU A 115 6.81 16.71 -3.65
N GLU A 116 5.65 17.25 -4.04
CA GLU A 116 4.98 18.34 -3.33
C GLU A 116 4.38 17.86 -2.01
N GLU A 117 3.68 16.72 -1.99
CA GLU A 117 3.17 16.09 -0.76
C GLU A 117 4.31 15.80 0.24
N GLU A 118 5.42 15.22 -0.23
CA GLU A 118 6.59 14.96 0.61
C GLU A 118 7.22 16.25 1.15
N ARG A 119 7.26 17.32 0.36
CA ARG A 119 7.76 18.62 0.80
C ARG A 119 6.87 19.21 1.89
N HIS A 120 5.56 19.11 1.74
CA HIS A 120 4.59 19.56 2.74
C HIS A 120 4.74 18.80 4.05
N LEU A 121 4.87 17.46 3.99
CA LEU A 121 5.05 16.63 5.16
C LEU A 121 6.37 16.91 5.90
N ARG A 122 7.44 17.29 5.19
CA ARG A 122 8.73 17.66 5.82
C ARG A 122 8.71 19.06 6.45
N ALA A 123 7.78 19.92 6.03
CA ALA A 123 7.65 21.29 6.51
C ALA A 123 6.63 21.43 7.64
N ALA A 124 5.86 20.37 7.93
CA ALA A 124 4.89 20.27 9.02
C ALA A 124 5.54 19.66 10.28
#